data_AF-A0AAU2R0Y8-F1
#
_entry.id   AF-A0AAU2R0Y8-F1
#
_cell.length_a   1.000
_cell.length_b   1.000
_cell.length_c   1.000
_cell.angle_alpha   90.00
_cell.angle_beta   90.00
_cell.angle_gamma   90.00
#
_symmetry.space_group_name_H-M   'P 1'
#
loop_
_entity.id
_entity.type
_entity.pdbx_description
1 polymer ?
#
loop_
_entity_poly.entity_id
_entity_poly.type
_entity_poly.pdbx_seq_one_letter_code
_entity_poly.pdbx_strand_id
1 'polypeptide(L)'
;MTITAAAPPTRGRPADLALGFVTGGVIGASLTAFISGCVVGEVSLIVLGLALPSAYGLVFLLATSPRRAREAAVVPRTALAVIESLEAVGGEASDVPVRFELSVAPDDAPAFRVEIRQDVNLVELADYRPRGIVVVDYPPDRPWKSRIVRRPTPDWEERAAGARVDSAPGPAMRSDSPEGCAPGFVTLLGLLLGVAAVLVLFRADLFDRDEGTGGASPGPSTSASSSSSTTTVTSATGTVTLGPGQSMLDQGELRKSVESLTRDSDKRRALTLVVQERLLTVVFSPGGMSGFDPRSLPYDRIPALVDKAGTGVDTPRSWQLTADGVTGELTLRIVVTGDGSTGTLEADAHGKVLRRSGS
;
A
#
# COMPACT_ATOMS: atom_id res chain seq x y z
N MET A 1 -22.92 32.77 47.66
CA MET A 1 -22.92 31.31 47.46
C MET A 1 -22.70 31.04 45.98
N THR A 2 -21.49 30.65 45.61
CA THR A 2 -21.07 30.33 44.24
C THR A 2 -21.36 28.86 43.97
N ILE A 3 -22.25 28.58 43.00
CA ILE A 3 -22.54 27.22 42.54
C ILE A 3 -21.57 26.92 41.41
N THR A 4 -20.53 26.15 41.70
CA THR A 4 -19.59 25.61 40.71
C THR A 4 -20.33 24.56 39.88
N ALA A 5 -20.67 24.88 38.62
CA ALA A 5 -21.21 23.91 37.68
C ALA A 5 -20.11 22.91 37.28
N ALA A 6 -20.27 21.66 37.71
CA ALA A 6 -19.38 20.56 37.37
C ALA A 6 -19.42 20.29 35.85
N ALA A 7 -18.24 20.21 35.24
CA ALA A 7 -18.07 19.83 33.84
C ALA A 7 -18.60 18.41 33.59
N PRO A 8 -19.35 18.15 32.51
CA PRO A 8 -19.85 16.81 32.19
C PRO A 8 -18.69 15.87 31.78
N PRO A 9 -18.76 14.57 32.10
CA PRO A 9 -17.66 13.62 31.87
C PRO A 9 -17.47 13.32 30.38
N THR A 10 -16.22 13.39 29.93
CA THR A 10 -15.74 13.12 28.57
C THR A 10 -15.77 11.62 28.26
N ARG A 11 -16.95 11.04 28.00
CA ARG A 11 -17.12 9.67 27.47
C ARG A 11 -17.06 9.68 25.94
N GLY A 12 -15.88 9.53 25.35
CA GLY A 12 -15.71 9.41 23.88
C GLY A 12 -14.44 8.70 23.42
N ARG A 13 -13.36 8.75 24.20
CA ARG A 13 -12.04 8.25 23.79
C ARG A 13 -11.92 6.76 23.41
N PRO A 14 -12.55 5.78 24.08
CA PRO A 14 -12.29 4.37 23.76
C PRO A 14 -12.98 3.92 22.46
N ALA A 15 -14.15 4.48 22.14
CA ALA A 15 -14.89 4.13 20.94
C ALA A 15 -14.19 4.64 19.66
N ASP A 16 -13.65 5.85 19.71
CA ASP A 16 -12.91 6.44 18.58
C ASP A 16 -11.59 5.68 18.30
N LEU A 17 -10.92 5.21 19.36
CA LEU A 17 -9.71 4.37 19.23
C LEU A 17 -10.05 2.98 18.66
N ALA A 18 -11.10 2.34 19.16
CA ALA A 18 -11.55 1.06 18.63
C ALA A 18 -11.95 1.17 17.15
N LEU A 19 -12.63 2.25 16.77
CA LEU A 19 -13.01 2.51 15.39
C LEU A 19 -11.77 2.68 14.50
N GLY A 20 -10.78 3.47 14.94
CA GLY A 20 -9.51 3.64 14.22
C GLY A 20 -8.71 2.35 14.06
N PHE A 21 -8.77 1.45 15.04
CA PHE A 21 -8.09 0.15 14.94
C PHE A 21 -8.79 -0.76 13.93
N VAL A 22 -10.13 -0.79 13.96
CA VAL A 22 -10.94 -1.59 13.04
C VAL A 22 -10.84 -1.09 11.61
N THR A 23 -10.89 0.23 11.36
CA THR A 23 -10.68 0.81 10.02
C THR A 23 -9.33 0.36 9.45
N GLY A 24 -8.26 0.51 10.23
CA GLY A 24 -6.90 0.13 9.84
C GLY A 24 -6.79 -1.36 9.52
N GLY A 25 -7.31 -2.21 10.39
CA GLY A 25 -7.30 -3.67 10.20
C GLY A 25 -8.05 -4.12 8.95
N VAL A 26 -9.20 -3.53 8.66
CA VAL A 26 -9.96 -3.82 7.44
C VAL A 26 -9.19 -3.41 6.20
N ILE A 27 -8.56 -2.22 6.19
CA ILE A 27 -7.75 -1.75 5.05
C ILE A 27 -6.54 -2.66 4.84
N GLY A 28 -5.80 -2.99 5.91
CA GLY A 28 -4.64 -3.88 5.82
C GLY A 28 -5.01 -5.28 5.34
N ALA A 29 -6.00 -5.91 5.98
CA ALA A 29 -6.43 -7.26 5.64
C ALA A 29 -7.00 -7.35 4.22
N SER A 30 -7.78 -6.35 3.78
CA SER A 30 -8.34 -6.32 2.42
C SER A 30 -7.27 -6.17 1.34
N LEU A 31 -6.31 -5.27 1.55
CA LEU A 31 -5.21 -5.06 0.60
C LEU A 31 -4.33 -6.32 0.50
N THR A 32 -3.99 -6.95 1.62
CA THR A 32 -3.19 -8.18 1.64
C THR A 32 -3.94 -9.36 1.04
N ALA A 33 -5.23 -9.53 1.35
CA ALA A 33 -6.06 -10.58 0.78
C ALA A 33 -6.25 -10.42 -0.74
N PHE A 34 -6.41 -9.19 -1.24
CA PHE A 34 -6.53 -8.90 -2.66
C PHE A 34 -5.23 -9.20 -3.41
N ILE A 35 -4.08 -8.75 -2.89
CA ILE A 35 -2.77 -9.02 -3.50
C ILE A 35 -2.47 -10.51 -3.49
N SER A 36 -2.70 -11.21 -2.37
CA SER A 36 -2.51 -12.65 -2.26
C SER A 36 -3.42 -13.43 -3.22
N GLY A 37 -4.70 -13.06 -3.29
CA GLY A 37 -5.67 -13.66 -4.23
C GLY A 37 -5.27 -13.48 -5.69
N CYS A 38 -4.73 -12.32 -6.07
CA CYS A 38 -4.20 -12.09 -7.41
C CYS A 38 -2.94 -12.92 -7.72
N VAL A 39 -2.10 -13.20 -6.73
CA VAL A 39 -0.89 -14.03 -6.89
C VAL A 39 -1.24 -15.53 -6.94
N VAL A 40 -2.20 -15.98 -6.14
CA VAL A 40 -2.64 -17.38 -6.06
C VAL A 40 -3.69 -17.73 -7.13
N GLY A 41 -4.32 -16.72 -7.75
CA GLY A 41 -5.34 -16.91 -8.79
C GLY A 41 -6.72 -17.32 -8.25
N GLU A 42 -6.97 -17.12 -6.96
CA GLU A 42 -8.15 -17.62 -6.28
C GLU A 42 -9.24 -16.53 -6.16
N VAL A 43 -10.33 -16.71 -6.91
CA VAL A 43 -11.41 -15.73 -7.07
C VAL A 43 -12.07 -15.36 -5.73
N SER A 44 -12.19 -16.32 -4.81
CA SER A 44 -12.78 -16.12 -3.48
C SER A 44 -12.04 -15.06 -2.66
N LEU A 45 -10.71 -15.00 -2.77
CA LEU A 45 -9.87 -14.04 -2.05
C LEU A 45 -9.92 -12.65 -2.69
N ILE A 46 -10.03 -12.59 -4.02
CA ILE A 46 -10.21 -11.34 -4.76
C ILE A 46 -11.57 -10.71 -4.40
N VAL A 47 -12.64 -11.53 -4.39
CA VAL A 47 -13.98 -11.08 -4.02
C VAL A 47 -14.04 -10.67 -2.56
N LEU A 48 -13.44 -11.44 -1.64
CA LEU A 48 -13.40 -11.09 -0.22
C LEU A 48 -12.59 -9.80 0.03
N GLY A 49 -11.46 -9.64 -0.65
CA GLY A 49 -10.63 -8.43 -0.59
C GLY A 49 -11.34 -7.17 -1.07
N LEU A 50 -12.30 -7.28 -2.00
CA LEU A 50 -13.10 -6.15 -2.48
C LEU A 50 -14.40 -5.93 -1.69
N ALA A 51 -15.03 -7.02 -1.23
CA ALA A 51 -16.30 -7.01 -0.51
C ALA A 51 -16.15 -6.48 0.93
N LEU A 52 -15.05 -6.81 1.62
CA LEU A 52 -14.83 -6.36 2.99
C LEU A 52 -14.69 -4.83 3.12
N PRO A 53 -13.87 -4.12 2.32
CA PRO A 53 -13.73 -2.67 2.42
C PRO A 53 -14.98 -1.94 1.89
N SER A 54 -15.70 -2.50 0.92
CA SER A 54 -16.95 -1.91 0.42
C SER A 54 -18.09 -2.02 1.44
N ALA A 55 -18.27 -3.18 2.07
CA ALA A 55 -19.22 -3.35 3.16
C ALA A 55 -18.86 -2.45 4.37
N TYR A 56 -17.58 -2.36 4.71
CA TYR A 56 -17.11 -1.49 5.78
C TYR A 56 -17.36 0.00 5.47
N GLY A 57 -17.02 0.45 4.27
CA GLY A 57 -17.29 1.81 3.80
C GLY A 57 -18.78 2.15 3.84
N LEU A 58 -19.64 1.20 3.45
CA LEU A 58 -21.10 1.36 3.51
C LEU A 58 -21.60 1.50 4.95
N VAL A 59 -21.14 0.66 5.88
CA VAL A 59 -21.50 0.77 7.31
C VAL A 59 -21.01 2.08 7.91
N PHE A 60 -19.80 2.52 7.58
CA PHE A 60 -19.28 3.81 8.04
C PHE A 60 -20.09 4.98 7.49
N LEU A 61 -20.45 4.96 6.21
CA LEU A 61 -21.34 5.95 5.61
C LEU A 61 -22.71 5.97 6.27
N LEU A 62 -23.33 4.80 6.48
CA LEU A 62 -24.62 4.69 7.14
C LEU A 62 -24.57 5.17 8.60
N ALA A 63 -23.51 4.85 9.35
CA ALA A 63 -23.34 5.26 10.74
C ALA A 63 -23.08 6.77 10.88
N THR A 64 -22.36 7.37 9.92
CA THR A 64 -22.03 8.80 9.95
C THR A 64 -23.06 9.69 9.26
N SER A 65 -23.88 9.14 8.34
CA SER A 65 -24.92 9.88 7.62
C SER A 65 -26.00 10.51 8.50
N PRO A 66 -26.60 9.87 9.53
CA PRO A 66 -27.62 10.52 10.34
C PRO A 66 -27.02 11.63 11.20
N ARG A 67 -25.75 11.50 11.59
CA ARG A 67 -25.01 12.54 12.31
C ARG A 67 -24.72 13.73 11.39
N ARG A 68 -24.24 13.49 10.16
CA ARG A 68 -23.99 14.53 9.16
C ARG A 68 -25.28 15.24 8.73
N ALA A 69 -26.37 14.51 8.57
CA ALA A 69 -27.67 15.08 8.24
C ALA A 69 -28.21 15.96 9.37
N ARG A 70 -28.06 15.52 10.63
CA ARG A 70 -28.40 16.35 11.81
C ARG A 70 -27.48 17.57 11.93
N GLU A 71 -26.19 17.43 11.63
CA GLU A 71 -25.23 18.53 11.62
C GLU A 71 -25.49 19.55 10.50
N ALA A 72 -26.05 19.12 9.37
CA ALA A 72 -26.48 19.99 8.27
C ALA A 72 -27.87 20.62 8.49
N ALA A 73 -28.71 20.03 9.33
CA ALA A 73 -30.06 20.53 9.64
C ALA A 73 -30.07 21.70 10.63
N VAL A 74 -28.96 21.98 11.32
CA VAL A 74 -28.85 23.15 12.19
C VAL A 74 -28.66 24.38 11.29
N VAL A 75 -29.73 25.17 11.18
CA VAL A 75 -29.72 26.43 10.42
C VAL A 75 -28.66 27.35 11.03
N PRO A 76 -27.62 27.75 10.27
CA PRO A 76 -26.65 28.73 10.73
C PRO A 76 -27.35 30.03 11.04
N ARG A 77 -27.03 30.66 12.18
CA ARG A 77 -27.51 31.99 12.51
C ARG A 77 -26.44 33.01 12.11
N THR A 78 -26.87 34.10 11.51
CA THR A 78 -26.00 35.21 11.13
C THR A 78 -25.93 36.22 12.27
N ALA A 79 -24.73 36.70 12.61
CA ALA A 79 -24.50 37.71 13.62
C ALA A 79 -23.33 38.63 13.22
N LEU A 80 -23.21 39.77 13.91
CA LEU A 80 -22.05 40.65 13.77
C LEU A 80 -20.93 40.18 14.70
N ALA A 81 -19.69 40.30 14.22
CA ALA A 81 -18.52 40.00 15.02
C ALA A 81 -17.40 41.03 14.81
N VAL A 82 -16.63 41.28 15.86
CA VAL A 82 -15.42 42.10 15.81
C VAL A 82 -14.21 41.20 15.71
N ILE A 83 -13.30 41.53 14.80
CA ILE A 83 -11.98 40.91 14.74
C ILE A 83 -11.13 41.49 15.88
N GLU A 84 -10.87 40.72 16.93
CA GLU A 84 -9.97 41.15 18.00
C GLU A 84 -8.51 41.05 17.57
N SER A 85 -8.15 39.91 16.97
CA SER A 85 -6.82 39.64 16.46
C SER A 85 -6.90 38.77 15.20
N LEU A 86 -5.89 38.93 14.34
CA LEU A 86 -5.69 38.10 13.15
C LEU A 86 -4.23 37.68 13.10
N GLU A 87 -3.99 36.41 12.83
CA GLU A 87 -2.65 35.85 12.66
C GLU A 87 -2.63 34.97 11.41
N ALA A 88 -1.83 35.35 10.42
CA ALA A 88 -1.57 34.50 9.27
C ALA A 88 -0.68 33.33 9.70
N VAL A 89 -1.19 32.11 9.59
CA VAL A 89 -0.41 30.89 9.80
C VAL A 89 0.25 30.61 8.46
N GLY A 90 1.57 30.77 8.36
CA GLY A 90 2.29 30.88 7.08
C GLY A 90 1.86 29.88 6.00
N GLY A 91 1.68 30.40 4.78
CA GLY A 91 1.37 29.62 3.59
C GLY A 91 1.86 30.34 2.32
N GLU A 92 2.50 29.61 1.42
CA GLU A 92 2.96 30.11 0.10
C GLU A 92 1.85 30.02 -0.98
N ALA A 93 0.63 29.65 -0.57
CA ALA A 93 -0.51 29.46 -1.46
C ALA A 93 -1.31 30.77 -1.67
N SER A 94 -2.07 30.83 -2.76
CA SER A 94 -2.95 31.98 -3.07
C SER A 94 -4.03 32.23 -2.01
N ASP A 95 -4.42 31.18 -1.28
CA ASP A 95 -5.24 31.27 -0.08
C ASP A 95 -4.34 31.05 1.14
N VAL A 96 -4.36 32.01 2.06
CA VAL A 96 -3.57 31.96 3.29
C VAL A 96 -4.48 31.52 4.43
N PRO A 97 -4.11 30.48 5.19
CA PRO A 97 -4.86 30.09 6.38
C PRO A 97 -4.65 31.15 7.46
N VAL A 98 -5.73 31.88 7.79
CA VAL A 98 -5.70 32.92 8.82
C VAL A 98 -6.45 32.46 10.06
N ARG A 99 -5.83 32.67 11.21
CA ARG A 99 -6.40 32.45 12.52
C ARG A 99 -7.02 33.76 12.99
N PHE A 100 -8.34 33.76 13.13
CA PHE A 100 -9.10 34.91 13.60
C PHE A 100 -9.59 34.68 15.02
N GLU A 101 -9.41 35.68 15.85
CA GLU A 101 -10.07 35.76 17.14
C GLU A 101 -11.21 36.75 17.03
N LEU A 102 -12.44 36.26 17.19
CA LEU A 102 -13.66 37.02 16.93
C LEU A 102 -14.47 37.19 18.21
N SER A 103 -14.95 38.39 18.48
CA SER A 103 -16.00 38.68 19.46
C SER A 103 -17.33 38.74 18.73
N VAL A 104 -18.15 37.69 18.83
CA VAL A 104 -19.46 37.58 18.17
C VAL A 104 -20.53 38.15 19.09
N ALA A 105 -21.36 39.05 18.58
CA ALA A 105 -22.50 39.64 19.27
C ALA A 105 -23.79 39.28 18.53
N PRO A 106 -24.47 38.19 18.92
CA PRO A 106 -25.78 37.86 18.39
C PRO A 106 -26.85 38.83 18.93
N ASP A 107 -27.90 39.06 18.14
CA ASP A 107 -29.01 39.93 18.55
C ASP A 107 -29.82 39.32 19.73
N ASP A 108 -29.93 37.99 19.77
CA ASP A 108 -30.76 37.25 20.73
C ASP A 108 -29.99 36.62 21.90
N ALA A 109 -28.68 36.84 22.01
CA ALA A 109 -27.82 36.12 22.97
C ALA A 109 -26.63 36.98 23.45
N PRO A 110 -26.03 36.68 24.62
CA PRO A 110 -24.86 37.41 25.08
C PRO A 110 -23.67 37.24 24.13
N ALA A 111 -22.85 38.28 24.03
CA ALA A 111 -21.65 38.26 23.21
C ALA A 111 -20.65 37.21 23.72
N PHE A 112 -19.98 36.52 22.80
CA PHE A 112 -19.02 35.47 23.10
C PHE A 112 -17.78 35.58 22.21
N ARG A 113 -16.63 35.12 22.71
CA ARG A 113 -15.36 35.15 21.98
C ARG A 113 -15.03 33.77 21.43
N VAL A 114 -14.61 33.67 20.18
CA VAL A 114 -14.26 32.43 19.48
C VAL A 114 -12.97 32.59 18.68
N GLU A 115 -12.20 31.51 18.62
CA GLU A 115 -11.02 31.40 17.76
C GLU A 115 -11.35 30.47 16.59
N ILE A 116 -11.25 31.00 15.37
CA ILE A 116 -11.50 30.24 14.13
C ILE A 116 -10.30 30.23 13.21
N ARG A 117 -10.25 29.25 12.31
CA ARG A 117 -9.30 29.18 11.21
C ARG A 117 -10.07 29.19 9.91
N GLN A 118 -9.78 30.14 9.04
CA GLN A 118 -10.42 30.26 7.74
C GLN A 118 -9.38 30.65 6.69
N ASP A 119 -9.44 29.96 5.57
CA ASP A 119 -8.62 30.30 4.41
C ASP A 119 -9.19 31.57 3.77
N VAL A 120 -8.34 32.56 3.59
CA VAL A 120 -8.70 33.86 3.02
C VAL A 120 -7.77 34.14 1.84
N ASN A 121 -8.34 34.65 0.76
CA ASN A 121 -7.54 34.99 -0.40
C ASN A 121 -6.61 36.17 -0.07
N LEU A 122 -5.37 36.14 -0.57
CA LEU A 122 -4.40 37.20 -0.34
C LEU A 122 -4.92 38.62 -0.68
N VAL A 123 -5.77 38.73 -1.71
CA VAL A 123 -6.35 40.03 -2.12
C VAL A 123 -7.39 40.52 -1.10
N GLU A 124 -8.22 39.61 -0.59
CA GLU A 124 -9.27 39.90 0.40
C GLU A 124 -8.68 40.14 1.80
N LEU A 125 -7.44 39.70 2.06
CA LEU A 125 -6.79 39.87 3.35
C LEU A 125 -6.65 41.33 3.77
N ALA A 126 -6.53 42.25 2.79
CA ALA A 126 -6.44 43.69 3.04
C ALA A 126 -7.72 44.30 3.65
N ASP A 127 -8.86 43.63 3.43
CA ASP A 127 -10.18 44.06 3.92
C ASP A 127 -10.40 43.65 5.38
N TYR A 128 -9.65 42.65 5.87
CA TYR A 128 -9.73 42.20 7.26
C TYR A 128 -8.71 42.95 8.13
N ARG A 129 -9.21 43.81 9.03
CA ARG A 129 -8.37 44.55 9.99
C ARG A 129 -8.74 44.21 11.43
N PRO A 130 -7.78 44.25 12.38
CA PRO A 130 -8.10 44.24 13.79
C PRO A 130 -9.07 45.38 14.11
N ARG A 131 -10.06 45.12 14.96
CA ARG A 131 -11.23 45.95 15.26
C ARG A 131 -12.21 46.15 14.10
N GLY A 132 -12.00 45.48 12.96
CA GLY A 132 -12.97 45.45 11.87
C GLY A 132 -14.22 44.66 12.26
N ILE A 133 -15.37 45.10 11.77
CA ILE A 133 -16.65 44.42 11.97
C ILE A 133 -16.94 43.56 10.75
N VAL A 134 -17.24 42.29 10.99
CA VAL A 134 -17.55 41.30 9.96
C VAL A 134 -18.84 40.59 10.29
N VAL A 135 -19.48 40.07 9.24
CA VAL A 135 -20.67 39.23 9.37
C VAL A 135 -20.22 37.78 9.48
N VAL A 136 -20.72 37.08 10.50
CA VAL A 136 -20.39 35.68 10.75
C VAL A 136 -21.64 34.82 10.80
N ASP A 137 -21.52 33.61 10.25
CA ASP A 137 -22.50 32.57 10.46
C ASP A 137 -21.99 31.63 11.55
N TYR A 138 -22.82 31.35 12.54
CA TYR A 138 -22.50 30.41 13.61
C TYR A 138 -23.68 29.45 13.88
N PRO A 139 -23.39 28.15 14.10
CA PRO A 139 -24.41 27.23 14.60
C PRO A 139 -24.56 27.44 16.12
N PRO A 140 -25.79 27.62 16.65
CA PRO A 140 -26.01 27.92 18.06
C PRO A 140 -25.51 26.82 19.00
N ASP A 141 -25.52 25.56 18.55
CA ASP A 141 -25.07 24.42 19.35
C ASP A 141 -23.53 24.29 19.39
N ARG A 142 -22.81 24.95 18.47
CA ARG A 142 -21.34 24.87 18.33
C ARG A 142 -20.75 26.21 17.91
N PRO A 143 -20.73 27.22 18.80
CA PRO A 143 -20.29 28.58 18.46
C PRO A 143 -18.85 28.66 17.92
N TRP A 144 -17.97 27.72 18.27
CA TRP A 144 -16.59 27.63 17.76
C TRP A 144 -16.48 27.18 16.30
N LYS A 145 -17.57 26.77 15.65
CA LYS A 145 -17.63 26.48 14.20
C LYS A 145 -18.11 27.68 13.38
N SER A 146 -17.94 28.90 13.89
CA SER A 146 -18.31 30.10 13.16
C SER A 146 -17.47 30.31 11.91
N ARG A 147 -18.04 30.98 10.91
CA ARG A 147 -17.38 31.32 9.64
C ARG A 147 -17.67 32.75 9.25
N ILE A 148 -16.68 33.45 8.73
CA ILE A 148 -16.87 34.79 8.18
C ILE A 148 -17.56 34.66 6.82
N VAL A 149 -18.66 35.38 6.66
CA VAL A 149 -19.43 35.44 5.42
C VAL A 149 -18.74 36.41 4.46
N ARG A 150 -18.13 35.89 3.39
CA ARG A 150 -17.37 36.71 2.43
C ARG A 150 -18.25 37.69 1.64
N ARG A 151 -19.51 37.36 1.40
CA ARG A 151 -20.49 38.20 0.69
C ARG A 151 -21.80 38.22 1.47
N PRO A 152 -21.92 39.11 2.48
CA PRO A 152 -23.18 39.27 3.20
C PRO A 152 -24.26 39.86 2.27
N THR A 153 -25.54 39.71 2.66
CA THR A 153 -26.62 40.44 1.98
C THR A 153 -26.48 41.94 2.26
N PRO A 154 -26.96 42.81 1.36
CA PRO A 154 -26.78 44.27 1.49
C PRO A 154 -27.28 44.82 2.85
N ASP A 155 -28.39 44.29 3.37
CA ASP A 155 -28.94 44.68 4.68
C ASP A 155 -27.96 44.42 5.85
N TRP A 156 -27.14 43.37 5.76
CA TRP A 156 -26.14 43.04 6.79
C TRP A 156 -24.85 43.83 6.59
N GLU A 157 -24.52 44.19 5.35
CA GLU A 157 -23.38 45.05 5.01
C GLU A 157 -23.59 46.48 5.55
N GLU A 158 -24.78 47.06 5.35
CA GLU A 158 -25.13 48.36 5.93
C GLU A 158 -25.07 48.34 7.48
N ARG A 159 -25.57 47.27 8.11
CA ARG A 159 -25.47 47.11 9.57
C ARG A 159 -24.03 46.99 10.04
N ALA A 160 -23.19 46.21 9.34
CA ALA A 160 -21.79 46.07 9.69
C ALA A 160 -21.03 47.39 9.56
N ALA A 161 -21.35 48.22 8.55
CA ALA A 161 -20.72 49.52 8.34
C ALA A 161 -21.06 50.56 9.44
N GLY A 162 -22.27 50.50 9.99
CA GLY A 162 -22.74 51.44 11.02
C GLY A 162 -22.60 50.96 12.47
N ALA A 163 -22.39 49.66 12.69
CA ALA A 163 -22.35 49.09 14.03
C ALA A 163 -21.07 49.45 14.79
N ARG A 164 -21.16 49.45 16.12
CA ARG A 164 -20.01 49.34 17.02
C ARG A 164 -20.32 48.20 17.97
N VAL A 165 -19.61 47.09 17.81
CA VAL A 165 -19.74 45.94 18.68
C VAL A 165 -18.61 45.99 19.70
N ASP A 166 -18.96 45.81 20.98
CA ASP A 166 -17.98 45.80 22.06
C ASP A 166 -17.30 44.44 22.20
N SER A 167 -16.05 44.46 22.70
CA SER A 167 -15.29 43.23 22.96
C SER A 167 -15.98 42.37 24.01
N ALA A 168 -16.19 41.08 23.70
CA ALA A 168 -16.84 40.16 24.62
C ALA A 168 -15.90 39.77 25.80
N PRO A 169 -16.40 39.67 27.04
CA PRO A 169 -15.60 39.27 28.18
C PRO A 169 -15.31 37.76 28.16
N GLY A 170 -14.07 37.38 28.47
CA GLY A 170 -13.65 35.98 28.68
C GLY A 170 -12.66 35.44 27.65
N PRO A 171 -12.09 34.25 27.90
CA PRO A 171 -11.17 33.59 26.96
C PRO A 171 -11.91 33.15 25.70
N ALA A 172 -11.24 33.21 24.55
CA ALA A 172 -11.80 32.72 23.30
C ALA A 172 -12.11 31.21 23.38
N MET A 173 -13.33 30.83 23.02
CA MET A 173 -13.69 29.44 22.80
C MET A 173 -12.89 28.91 21.61
N ARG A 174 -12.06 27.91 21.88
CA ARG A 174 -11.27 27.20 20.88
C ARG A 174 -12.01 25.97 20.42
N SER A 175 -11.85 25.60 19.14
CA SER A 175 -12.20 24.26 18.71
C SER A 175 -11.47 23.23 19.59
N ASP A 176 -12.15 22.14 19.96
CA ASP A 176 -11.47 20.96 20.51
C ASP A 176 -10.25 20.64 19.64
N SER A 177 -9.11 20.42 20.30
CA SER A 177 -7.76 20.28 19.74
C SER A 177 -7.73 19.71 18.32
N PRO A 178 -6.82 20.19 17.44
CA PRO A 178 -6.57 19.51 16.18
C PRO A 178 -6.33 18.04 16.50
N GLU A 179 -7.07 17.15 15.82
CA GLU A 179 -7.01 15.71 15.99
C GLU A 179 -5.53 15.30 16.02
N GLY A 180 -5.00 15.10 17.23
CA GLY A 180 -3.57 14.84 17.42
C GLY A 180 -3.20 13.59 16.65
N CYS A 181 -1.93 13.35 16.34
CA CYS A 181 -1.44 12.20 15.56
C CYS A 181 -1.86 10.79 16.09
N ALA A 182 -2.48 10.72 17.28
CA ALA A 182 -2.89 9.49 17.97
C ALA A 182 -3.86 8.55 17.21
N PRO A 183 -4.93 9.00 16.50
CA PRO A 183 -5.78 8.12 15.73
C PRO A 183 -5.03 7.57 14.50
N GLY A 184 -4.08 8.32 13.93
CA GLY A 184 -3.21 7.87 12.84
C GLY A 184 -2.33 6.66 13.23
N PHE A 185 -1.75 6.69 14.43
CA PHE A 185 -0.98 5.56 14.96
C PHE A 185 -1.82 4.31 15.20
N VAL A 186 -3.06 4.48 15.69
CA VAL A 186 -3.97 3.35 15.93
C VAL A 186 -4.47 2.74 14.63
N THR A 187 -4.74 3.56 13.61
CA THR A 187 -5.03 3.08 12.25
C THR A 187 -3.85 2.31 11.64
N LEU A 188 -2.61 2.80 11.84
CA LEU A 188 -1.41 2.12 11.35
C LEU A 188 -1.18 0.77 12.04
N LEU A 189 -1.39 0.71 13.36
CA LEU A 189 -1.26 -0.53 14.13
C LEU A 189 -2.31 -1.56 13.71
N GLY A 190 -3.56 -1.14 13.52
CA GLY A 190 -4.63 -1.99 12.97
C GLY A 190 -4.24 -2.54 11.60
N LEU A 191 -3.73 -1.69 10.70
CA LEU A 191 -3.26 -2.09 9.37
C LEU A 191 -2.16 -3.15 9.44
N LEU A 192 -1.13 -2.94 10.26
CA LEU A 192 -0.04 -3.89 10.43
C LEU A 192 -0.52 -5.24 10.99
N LEU A 193 -1.46 -5.21 11.94
CA LEU A 193 -2.03 -6.43 12.52
C LEU A 193 -2.92 -7.19 11.52
N GLY A 194 -3.66 -6.47 10.68
CA GLY A 194 -4.44 -7.05 9.58
C GLY A 194 -3.54 -7.76 8.56
N VAL A 195 -2.43 -7.11 8.16
CA VAL A 195 -1.42 -7.71 7.27
C VAL A 195 -0.83 -8.96 7.91
N ALA A 196 -0.40 -8.87 9.17
CA ALA A 196 0.21 -9.99 9.90
C ALA A 196 -0.75 -11.18 10.06
N ALA A 197 -2.03 -10.93 10.37
CA ALA A 197 -3.02 -11.99 10.52
C ALA A 197 -3.24 -12.77 9.21
N VAL A 198 -3.32 -12.07 8.07
CA VAL A 198 -3.45 -12.71 6.76
C VAL A 198 -2.20 -13.53 6.45
N LEU A 199 -1.00 -12.98 6.65
CA LEU A 199 0.25 -13.71 6.43
C LEU A 199 0.38 -14.95 7.32
N VAL A 200 -0.04 -14.88 8.59
CA VAL A 200 -0.01 -16.02 9.52
C VAL A 200 -1.04 -17.08 9.12
N LEU A 201 -2.24 -16.70 8.69
CA LEU A 201 -3.24 -17.66 8.18
C LEU A 201 -2.76 -18.37 6.92
N PHE A 202 -2.15 -17.65 5.97
CA PHE A 202 -1.50 -18.25 4.81
C PHE A 202 -0.36 -19.18 5.20
N ARG A 203 0.40 -18.83 6.25
CA ARG A 203 1.45 -19.69 6.77
C ARG A 203 0.86 -20.97 7.38
N ALA A 204 -0.21 -20.86 8.16
CA ALA A 204 -0.85 -22.02 8.78
C ALA A 204 -1.42 -22.98 7.73
N ASP A 205 -2.10 -22.48 6.71
CA ASP A 205 -2.69 -23.32 5.64
C ASP A 205 -1.63 -23.99 4.75
N LEU A 206 -0.44 -23.37 4.61
CA LEU A 206 0.72 -23.98 3.96
C LEU A 206 1.37 -25.10 4.79
N PHE A 207 1.24 -25.08 6.12
CA PHE A 207 1.84 -26.08 7.01
C PHE A 207 0.86 -27.16 7.48
N ASP A 208 -0.45 -26.91 7.49
CA ASP A 208 -1.47 -27.88 7.88
C ASP A 208 -1.77 -28.91 6.77
N ARG A 209 -1.34 -28.61 5.53
CA ARG A 209 -1.51 -29.51 4.38
C ARG A 209 -0.60 -30.75 4.41
N ASP A 210 0.39 -30.80 5.30
CA ASP A 210 1.31 -31.93 5.45
C ASP A 210 0.95 -32.89 6.61
N GLU A 211 0.04 -32.54 7.52
CA GLU A 211 -0.28 -33.39 8.70
C GLU A 211 -1.61 -34.18 8.58
N GLY A 212 -2.36 -34.03 7.49
CA GLY A 212 -3.73 -34.52 7.37
C GLY A 212 -3.99 -35.80 6.56
N THR A 213 -2.99 -36.58 6.15
CA THR A 213 -3.21 -37.76 5.27
C THR A 213 -2.79 -39.09 5.90
N GLY A 214 -3.45 -39.43 7.00
CA GLY A 214 -3.49 -40.78 7.56
C GLY A 214 -4.79 -41.50 7.20
N GLY A 215 -4.78 -42.26 6.10
CA GLY A 215 -5.64 -43.44 5.92
C GLY A 215 -7.00 -43.25 5.23
N ALA A 216 -7.07 -43.59 3.94
CA ALA A 216 -8.03 -44.55 3.36
C ALA A 216 -7.88 -44.59 1.82
N SER A 217 -7.50 -45.76 1.29
CA SER A 217 -7.58 -46.07 -0.14
C SER A 217 -9.02 -46.47 -0.50
N PRO A 218 -9.53 -46.14 -1.70
CA PRO A 218 -9.36 -47.06 -2.83
C PRO A 218 -9.06 -46.34 -4.17
N GLY A 219 -8.16 -46.93 -4.98
CA GLY A 219 -8.04 -46.60 -6.41
C GLY A 219 -9.00 -47.44 -7.28
N PRO A 220 -8.87 -47.43 -8.63
CA PRO A 220 -8.07 -46.55 -9.49
C PRO A 220 -8.90 -45.92 -10.63
N SER A 221 -8.58 -44.69 -11.08
CA SER A 221 -8.95 -44.19 -12.41
C SER A 221 -8.04 -43.02 -12.84
N THR A 222 -7.04 -43.37 -13.65
CA THR A 222 -6.54 -42.60 -14.82
C THR A 222 -6.41 -41.08 -14.74
N SER A 223 -5.15 -40.67 -14.50
CA SER A 223 -4.36 -39.69 -15.27
C SER A 223 -5.00 -38.36 -15.71
N ALA A 224 -4.71 -37.30 -14.97
CA ALA A 224 -4.50 -35.97 -15.52
C ALA A 224 -3.38 -35.27 -14.72
N SER A 225 -2.13 -35.45 -15.16
CA SER A 225 -1.00 -34.68 -14.64
C SER A 225 -1.15 -33.23 -15.05
N SER A 226 -1.65 -32.39 -14.15
CA SER A 226 -1.66 -30.94 -14.32
C SER A 226 -0.25 -30.38 -14.12
N SER A 227 0.53 -30.36 -15.21
CA SER A 227 1.82 -29.65 -15.27
C SER A 227 1.58 -28.14 -15.16
N SER A 228 1.76 -27.58 -13.97
CA SER A 228 1.71 -26.13 -13.74
C SER A 228 3.11 -25.55 -13.78
N SER A 229 3.48 -24.90 -14.90
CA SER A 229 4.69 -24.11 -15.04
C SER A 229 4.33 -22.62 -15.08
N THR A 230 4.94 -21.81 -14.23
CA THR A 230 4.68 -20.36 -14.19
C THR A 230 5.80 -19.63 -14.92
N THR A 231 5.44 -18.87 -15.96
CA THR A 231 6.39 -18.06 -16.74
C THR A 231 6.10 -16.59 -16.54
N THR A 232 7.06 -15.81 -16.07
CA THR A 232 6.95 -14.36 -15.91
C THR A 232 8.04 -13.66 -16.71
N VAL A 233 7.64 -12.81 -17.66
CA VAL A 233 8.58 -12.08 -18.53
C VAL A 233 8.39 -10.58 -18.31
N THR A 234 9.47 -9.90 -17.93
CA THR A 234 9.56 -8.44 -17.91
C THR A 234 10.50 -7.96 -19.01
N SER A 235 10.59 -6.65 -19.22
CA SER A 235 11.41 -6.04 -20.28
C SER A 235 12.91 -6.33 -20.14
N ALA A 236 13.38 -6.65 -18.93
CA ALA A 236 14.81 -6.89 -18.63
C ALA A 236 15.11 -8.32 -18.17
N THR A 237 14.14 -9.02 -17.56
CA THR A 237 14.34 -10.37 -17.02
C THR A 237 13.16 -11.29 -17.32
N GLY A 238 13.44 -12.56 -17.59
CA GLY A 238 12.44 -13.61 -17.74
C GLY A 238 12.70 -14.74 -16.77
N THR A 239 11.68 -15.20 -16.05
CA THR A 239 11.78 -16.31 -15.10
C THR A 239 10.74 -17.38 -15.40
N VAL A 240 11.15 -18.65 -15.32
CA VAL A 240 10.26 -19.82 -15.42
C VAL A 240 10.47 -20.71 -14.21
N THR A 241 9.38 -21.08 -13.56
CA THR A 241 9.37 -22.08 -12.49
C THR A 241 8.59 -23.32 -12.92
N LEU A 242 9.19 -24.49 -12.72
CA LEU A 242 8.54 -25.79 -12.90
C LEU A 242 7.83 -26.25 -11.62
N GLY A 243 6.77 -27.03 -11.81
CA GLY A 243 5.98 -27.57 -10.71
C GLY A 243 6.70 -28.66 -9.90
N PRO A 244 6.12 -29.09 -8.76
CA PRO A 244 6.68 -30.16 -7.94
C PRO A 244 6.79 -31.47 -8.73
N GLY A 245 7.97 -32.11 -8.67
CA GLY A 245 8.26 -33.38 -9.37
C GLY A 245 8.83 -33.23 -10.79
N GLN A 246 9.01 -32.01 -11.28
CA GLN A 246 9.65 -31.71 -12.58
C GLN A 246 11.04 -31.11 -12.37
N SER A 247 11.95 -31.37 -13.30
CA SER A 247 13.34 -30.88 -13.30
C SER A 247 13.70 -30.28 -14.65
N MET A 248 14.50 -29.22 -14.65
CA MET A 248 15.07 -28.63 -15.86
C MET A 248 16.06 -29.57 -16.57
N LEU A 249 16.53 -30.65 -15.90
CA LEU A 249 17.32 -31.71 -16.54
C LEU A 249 16.46 -32.76 -17.25
N ASP A 250 15.14 -32.74 -17.04
CA ASP A 250 14.24 -33.67 -17.73
C ASP A 250 14.29 -33.42 -19.23
N GLN A 251 14.13 -34.49 -20.01
CA GLN A 251 14.39 -34.48 -21.44
C GLN A 251 13.59 -33.39 -22.18
N GLY A 252 14.29 -32.36 -22.63
CA GLY A 252 13.73 -31.25 -23.40
C GLY A 252 13.01 -30.18 -22.58
N GLU A 253 12.92 -30.27 -21.25
CA GLU A 253 12.21 -29.28 -20.41
C GLU A 253 12.94 -27.93 -20.37
N LEU A 254 14.27 -27.93 -20.31
CA LEU A 254 15.06 -26.70 -20.43
C LEU A 254 14.84 -26.01 -21.77
N ARG A 255 14.77 -26.78 -22.87
CA ARG A 255 14.52 -26.25 -24.21
C ARG A 255 13.14 -25.60 -24.30
N LYS A 256 12.10 -26.31 -23.84
CA LYS A 256 10.72 -25.80 -23.79
C LYS A 256 10.62 -24.52 -22.95
N SER A 257 11.32 -24.47 -21.82
CA SER A 257 11.31 -23.32 -20.91
C SER A 257 11.96 -22.09 -21.54
N VAL A 258 13.11 -22.25 -22.22
CA VAL A 258 13.78 -21.15 -22.94
C VAL A 258 12.98 -20.72 -24.17
N GLU A 259 12.38 -21.65 -24.91
CA GLU A 259 11.48 -21.34 -26.02
C GLU A 259 10.25 -20.56 -25.54
N SER A 260 9.67 -20.92 -24.38
CA SER A 260 8.55 -20.18 -23.79
C SER A 260 8.92 -18.74 -23.42
N LEU A 261 10.14 -18.51 -22.93
CA LEU A 261 10.63 -17.15 -22.61
C LEU A 261 10.96 -16.31 -23.84
N THR A 262 11.29 -16.96 -24.96
CA THR A 262 11.76 -16.28 -26.19
C THR A 262 10.71 -16.27 -27.30
N ARG A 263 9.53 -16.89 -27.11
CA ARG A 263 8.47 -17.07 -28.11
C ARG A 263 8.01 -15.75 -28.76
N ASP A 264 7.87 -14.70 -27.97
CA ASP A 264 7.35 -13.40 -28.44
C ASP A 264 8.45 -12.45 -28.93
N SER A 265 9.71 -12.89 -28.99
CA SER A 265 10.85 -11.98 -29.21
C SER A 265 12.06 -12.66 -29.84
N ASP A 266 11.98 -12.92 -31.14
CA ASP A 266 13.03 -13.54 -31.97
C ASP A 266 14.39 -12.80 -32.02
N LYS A 267 14.57 -11.71 -31.26
CA LYS A 267 15.80 -10.88 -31.28
C LYS A 267 16.37 -10.57 -29.88
N ARG A 268 15.81 -11.14 -28.80
CA ARG A 268 16.29 -10.85 -27.43
C ARG A 268 17.56 -11.65 -27.14
N ARG A 269 18.69 -10.95 -27.12
CA ARG A 269 19.97 -11.49 -26.66
C ARG A 269 20.00 -11.56 -25.14
N ALA A 270 20.45 -12.67 -24.57
CA ALA A 270 20.69 -12.79 -23.13
C ALA A 270 22.12 -12.37 -22.79
N LEU A 271 22.25 -11.72 -21.63
CA LEU A 271 23.54 -11.44 -20.99
C LEU A 271 23.96 -12.63 -20.12
N THR A 272 23.02 -13.12 -19.32
CA THR A 272 23.23 -14.23 -18.39
C THR A 272 21.98 -15.08 -18.31
N LEU A 273 22.16 -16.40 -18.26
CA LEU A 273 21.10 -17.37 -18.01
C LEU A 273 21.52 -18.25 -16.83
N VAL A 274 20.67 -18.35 -15.83
CA VAL A 274 20.89 -19.17 -14.65
C VAL A 274 19.78 -20.21 -14.55
N VAL A 275 20.17 -21.48 -14.46
CA VAL A 275 19.26 -22.61 -14.27
C VAL A 275 19.61 -23.26 -12.94
N GLN A 276 18.61 -23.45 -12.09
CA GLN A 276 18.73 -24.13 -10.80
C GLN A 276 17.57 -25.11 -10.69
N GLU A 277 17.80 -26.41 -10.78
CA GLU A 277 16.79 -27.48 -10.66
C GLU A 277 15.41 -27.24 -11.31
N ARG A 278 14.58 -26.37 -10.72
CA ARG A 278 13.21 -26.02 -11.16
C ARG A 278 13.02 -24.56 -11.59
N LEU A 279 14.04 -23.72 -11.46
CA LEU A 279 14.02 -22.29 -11.75
C LEU A 279 14.97 -21.98 -12.91
N LEU A 280 14.46 -21.29 -13.92
CA LEU A 280 15.22 -20.69 -15.01
C LEU A 280 15.07 -19.18 -14.92
N THR A 281 16.19 -18.46 -14.85
CA THR A 281 16.24 -17.00 -14.87
C THR A 281 17.10 -16.54 -16.04
N VAL A 282 16.58 -15.66 -16.87
CA VAL A 282 17.27 -15.08 -18.03
C VAL A 282 17.30 -13.57 -17.86
N VAL A 283 18.49 -12.98 -17.96
CA VAL A 283 18.68 -11.54 -18.00
C VAL A 283 18.91 -11.14 -19.45
N PHE A 284 17.99 -10.34 -19.99
CA PHE A 284 18.06 -9.86 -21.37
C PHE A 284 18.91 -8.59 -21.48
N SER A 285 19.59 -8.46 -22.60
CA SER A 285 20.41 -7.29 -22.92
C SER A 285 19.52 -6.11 -23.33
N PRO A 286 19.62 -4.93 -22.67
CA PRO A 286 19.01 -3.71 -23.19
C PRO A 286 19.62 -3.37 -24.56
N GLY A 287 18.77 -2.99 -25.52
CA GLY A 287 19.08 -2.98 -26.94
C GLY A 287 20.43 -2.34 -27.29
N GLY A 288 21.30 -3.11 -27.98
CA GLY A 288 22.57 -2.61 -28.54
C GLY A 288 23.85 -3.27 -28.00
N MET A 289 23.81 -4.07 -26.93
CA MET A 289 25.01 -4.76 -26.41
C MET A 289 25.19 -6.18 -26.98
N SER A 290 26.44 -6.67 -26.98
CA SER A 290 26.77 -8.07 -27.24
C SER A 290 26.14 -8.95 -26.17
N GLY A 291 25.38 -9.94 -26.61
CA GLY A 291 24.82 -11.00 -25.78
C GLY A 291 24.63 -12.23 -26.66
N PHE A 292 24.36 -13.37 -26.05
CA PHE A 292 24.19 -14.63 -26.76
C PHE A 292 22.70 -14.91 -27.03
N ASP A 293 22.43 -15.77 -28.01
CA ASP A 293 21.09 -16.29 -28.21
C ASP A 293 20.86 -17.46 -27.23
N PRO A 294 19.88 -17.37 -26.31
CA PRO A 294 19.56 -18.47 -25.41
C PRO A 294 19.29 -19.79 -26.14
N ARG A 295 18.76 -19.75 -27.38
CA ARG A 295 18.41 -20.92 -28.19
C ARG A 295 19.63 -21.65 -28.76
N SER A 296 20.80 -21.02 -28.77
CA SER A 296 22.04 -21.65 -29.25
C SER A 296 22.73 -22.51 -28.19
N LEU A 297 22.15 -22.66 -26.99
CA LEU A 297 22.71 -23.49 -25.93
C LEU A 297 22.69 -24.98 -26.30
N PRO A 298 23.71 -25.76 -25.92
CA PRO A 298 23.79 -27.19 -26.20
C PRO A 298 22.91 -28.00 -25.23
N TYR A 299 21.59 -27.83 -25.31
CA TYR A 299 20.61 -28.41 -24.37
C TYR A 299 20.78 -29.91 -24.16
N ASP A 300 21.07 -30.64 -25.23
CA ASP A 300 21.18 -32.10 -25.21
C ASP A 300 22.45 -32.59 -24.49
N ARG A 301 23.42 -31.70 -24.25
CA ARG A 301 24.69 -32.02 -23.56
C ARG A 301 24.70 -31.58 -22.10
N ILE A 302 23.80 -30.70 -21.69
CA ILE A 302 23.75 -30.14 -20.33
C ILE A 302 23.58 -31.24 -19.27
N PRO A 303 22.66 -32.22 -19.40
CA PRO A 303 22.54 -33.30 -18.43
C PRO A 303 23.85 -34.08 -18.24
N ALA A 304 24.50 -34.45 -19.35
CA ALA A 304 25.78 -35.15 -19.30
C ALA A 304 26.92 -34.30 -18.71
N LEU A 305 26.86 -32.98 -18.80
CA LEU A 305 27.83 -32.09 -18.17
C LEU A 305 27.59 -31.96 -16.66
N VAL A 306 26.33 -31.96 -16.22
CA VAL A 306 25.96 -31.99 -14.80
C VAL A 306 26.39 -33.32 -14.17
N ASP A 307 26.15 -34.44 -14.82
CA ASP A 307 26.63 -35.75 -14.37
C ASP A 307 28.16 -35.76 -14.22
N LYS A 308 28.88 -35.21 -15.22
CA LYS A 308 30.34 -35.08 -15.17
C LYS A 308 30.83 -34.15 -14.05
N ALA A 309 30.11 -33.06 -13.77
CA ALA A 309 30.44 -32.16 -12.67
C ALA A 309 30.20 -32.81 -11.29
N GLY A 310 29.20 -33.70 -11.20
CA GLY A 310 28.89 -34.47 -10.00
C GLY A 310 29.83 -35.64 -9.74
N THR A 311 30.64 -36.07 -10.71
CA THR A 311 31.63 -37.14 -10.46
C THR A 311 32.67 -36.67 -9.42
N GLY A 312 32.64 -37.24 -8.22
CA GLY A 312 33.47 -36.83 -7.07
C GLY A 312 32.72 -36.11 -5.95
N VAL A 313 31.40 -35.91 -6.10
CA VAL A 313 30.51 -35.44 -5.03
C VAL A 313 29.79 -36.66 -4.45
N ASP A 314 29.93 -36.91 -3.15
CA ASP A 314 29.43 -38.13 -2.49
C ASP A 314 27.91 -38.27 -2.54
N THR A 315 27.18 -37.16 -2.44
CA THR A 315 25.71 -37.09 -2.46
C THR A 315 25.23 -35.79 -3.11
N PRO A 316 25.12 -35.72 -4.46
CA PRO A 316 24.67 -34.49 -5.13
C PRO A 316 23.23 -34.18 -4.71
N ARG A 317 23.04 -33.02 -4.08
CA ARG A 317 21.73 -32.53 -3.61
C ARG A 317 21.14 -31.46 -4.50
N SER A 318 21.98 -30.64 -5.12
CA SER A 318 21.55 -29.56 -6.00
C SER A 318 22.56 -29.26 -7.09
N TRP A 319 22.07 -28.73 -8.21
CA TRP A 319 22.92 -28.28 -9.31
C TRP A 319 22.48 -26.90 -9.80
N GLN A 320 23.44 -26.16 -10.32
CA GLN A 320 23.24 -24.87 -10.96
C GLN A 320 24.05 -24.79 -12.24
N LEU A 321 23.42 -24.33 -13.32
CA LEU A 321 24.07 -23.93 -14.57
C LEU A 321 23.99 -22.41 -14.70
N THR A 322 25.14 -21.78 -14.95
CA THR A 322 25.22 -20.36 -15.32
C THR A 322 25.84 -20.28 -16.70
N ALA A 323 25.11 -19.71 -17.67
CA ALA A 323 25.60 -19.38 -18.99
C ALA A 323 25.84 -17.86 -19.07
N ASP A 324 27.08 -17.46 -19.32
CA ASP A 324 27.50 -16.07 -19.39
C ASP A 324 28.06 -15.75 -20.78
N GLY A 325 27.55 -14.70 -21.41
CA GLY A 325 28.04 -14.18 -22.69
C GLY A 325 28.38 -12.69 -22.64
N VAL A 326 28.54 -12.12 -21.44
CA VAL A 326 28.91 -10.70 -21.25
C VAL A 326 30.29 -10.39 -21.85
N THR A 327 31.22 -11.34 -21.81
CA THR A 327 32.58 -11.22 -22.37
C THR A 327 32.64 -11.48 -23.89
N GLY A 328 31.50 -11.76 -24.54
CA GLY A 328 31.40 -12.05 -25.97
C GLY A 328 31.61 -13.52 -26.35
N GLU A 329 32.31 -14.30 -25.52
CA GLU A 329 32.44 -15.74 -25.65
C GLU A 329 31.51 -16.43 -24.64
N LEU A 330 30.63 -17.32 -25.12
CA LEU A 330 29.66 -18.00 -24.27
C LEU A 330 30.36 -19.08 -23.42
N THR A 331 30.34 -18.88 -22.11
CA THR A 331 30.88 -19.82 -21.12
C THR A 331 29.77 -20.42 -20.28
N LEU A 332 29.82 -21.74 -20.10
CA LEU A 332 28.88 -22.52 -19.31
C LEU A 332 29.59 -22.96 -18.03
N ARG A 333 29.14 -22.47 -16.88
CA ARG A 333 29.61 -22.88 -15.56
C ARG A 333 28.55 -23.75 -14.89
N ILE A 334 28.93 -24.96 -14.53
CA ILE A 334 28.08 -25.92 -13.84
C ILE A 334 28.65 -26.13 -12.45
N VAL A 335 27.80 -26.01 -11.44
CA VAL A 335 28.13 -26.25 -10.04
C VAL A 335 27.19 -27.32 -9.53
N VAL A 336 27.75 -28.37 -8.93
CA VAL A 336 27.01 -29.45 -8.27
C VAL A 336 27.42 -29.47 -6.81
N THR A 337 26.45 -29.36 -5.92
CA THR A 337 26.67 -29.28 -4.47
C THR A 337 26.07 -30.52 -3.81
N GLY A 338 26.86 -31.16 -2.93
CA GLY A 338 26.42 -32.28 -2.11
C GLY A 338 26.71 -32.09 -0.63
N ASP A 339 26.68 -33.17 0.16
CA ASP A 339 26.91 -33.12 1.61
C ASP A 339 28.39 -32.92 1.95
N GLY A 340 28.85 -31.67 1.83
CA GLY A 340 30.19 -31.25 2.21
C GLY A 340 31.20 -31.15 1.08
N SER A 341 30.83 -31.52 -0.15
CA SER A 341 31.67 -31.39 -1.36
C SER A 341 30.97 -30.61 -2.46
N THR A 342 31.76 -29.91 -3.28
CA THR A 342 31.25 -29.14 -4.43
C THR A 342 32.07 -29.45 -5.66
N GLY A 343 31.39 -29.89 -6.72
CA GLY A 343 31.95 -30.09 -8.05
C GLY A 343 31.68 -28.87 -8.92
N THR A 344 32.69 -28.41 -9.64
CA THR A 344 32.57 -27.29 -10.59
C THR A 344 33.15 -27.70 -11.94
N LEU A 345 32.42 -27.39 -13.00
CA LEU A 345 32.79 -27.69 -14.37
C LEU A 345 32.52 -26.47 -15.25
N GLU A 346 33.51 -26.08 -16.05
CA GLU A 346 33.38 -25.03 -17.05
C GLU A 346 33.42 -25.66 -18.44
N ALA A 347 32.52 -25.23 -19.32
CA ALA A 347 32.42 -25.69 -20.71
C ALA A 347 32.19 -24.51 -21.66
N ASP A 348 32.50 -24.70 -22.94
CA ASP A 348 32.26 -23.73 -24.01
C ASP A 348 30.82 -23.79 -24.56
N ALA A 349 30.51 -22.93 -25.53
CA ALA A 349 29.24 -22.88 -26.27
C ALA A 349 28.82 -24.22 -26.91
N HIS A 350 29.77 -25.11 -27.19
CA HIS A 350 29.53 -26.43 -27.82
C HIS A 350 29.45 -27.56 -26.77
N GLY A 351 29.50 -27.22 -25.48
CA GLY A 351 29.50 -28.17 -24.38
C GLY A 351 30.81 -28.96 -24.27
N LYS A 352 31.93 -28.42 -24.77
CA LYS A 352 33.27 -28.99 -24.57
C LYS A 352 33.81 -28.50 -23.23
N VAL A 353 34.28 -29.42 -22.41
CA VAL A 353 34.82 -29.12 -21.08
C VAL A 353 36.14 -28.35 -21.22
N LEU A 354 36.22 -27.18 -20.60
CA LEU A 354 37.39 -26.31 -20.55
C LEU A 354 38.17 -26.52 -19.25
N ARG A 355 37.46 -26.60 -18.11
CA ARG A 355 38.07 -26.73 -16.79
C ARG A 355 37.18 -27.56 -15.87
N ARG A 356 37.82 -28.29 -14.96
CA ARG A 356 37.15 -29.04 -13.90
C ARG A 356 37.88 -28.82 -12.58
N SER A 357 37.12 -28.61 -11.51
CA SER A 357 37.61 -28.53 -10.14
C SER A 357 36.59 -29.16 -9.20
N GLY A 358 37.06 -29.98 -8.26
CA GLY A 358 36.25 -30.54 -7.18
C GLY A 358 37.08 -30.54 -5.91
N SER A 359 36.42 -30.24 -4.79
CA SER A 359 37.01 -30.26 -3.44
C SER A 359 36.29 -31.26 -2.56
#